data_AF-A0A7T1HWP5-F1
#
_entry.id   AF-A0A7T1HWP5-F1
#
_cell.length_a   1.000
_cell.length_b   1.000
_cell.length_c   1.000
_cell.angle_alpha   90.00
_cell.angle_beta   90.00
_cell.angle_gamma   90.00
#
_symmetry.space_group_name_H-M   'P 1'
#
loop_
_entity.id
_entity.type
_entity.pdbx_description
1 polymer ?
#
loop_
_entity_poly.entity_id
_entity_poly.type
_entity_poly.pdbx_seq_one_letter_code
_entity_poly.pdbx_strand_id
1 'polypeptide(L)' 'MSKTHLLVGGAVALLCGGILVLFTDIEVKVVEWVNCGPLAIQRERDSDICR' A
#
# COMPACT_ATOMS: atom_id res chain seq x y z
N MET A 1 20.13 -12.83 -24.15
CA MET A 1 19.67 -11.55 -23.56
C MET A 1 20.89 -10.79 -23.07
N SER A 2 21.10 -9.55 -23.49
CA SER A 2 22.24 -8.75 -22.98
C SER A 2 21.99 -8.32 -21.52
N LYS A 3 23.03 -8.33 -20.68
CA LYS A 3 22.96 -8.03 -19.23
C LYS A 3 22.29 -6.68 -18.95
N THR A 4 22.45 -5.72 -19.85
CA THR A 4 21.82 -4.40 -19.76
C THR A 4 20.29 -4.48 -19.80
N HIS A 5 19.71 -5.35 -20.64
CA HIS A 5 18.26 -5.50 -20.72
C HIS A 5 17.67 -6.14 -19.46
N LEU A 6 18.42 -7.04 -18.81
CA LEU A 6 18.03 -7.61 -17.51
C LEU A 6 18.06 -6.56 -16.40
N LEU A 7 19.10 -5.71 -16.36
CA LEU A 7 19.19 -4.62 -15.39
C LEU A 7 18.10 -3.57 -15.60
N VAL A 8 17.85 -3.17 -16.85
CA VAL A 8 16.80 -2.21 -17.19
C VAL A 8 15.42 -2.80 -16.86
N GLY A 9 15.15 -4.05 -17.24
CA GLY A 9 13.89 -4.72 -16.92
C GLY A 9 13.67 -4.86 -15.41
N GLY A 10 14.72 -5.22 -14.66
CA GLY A 10 14.67 -5.31 -13.20
C GLY A 10 14.40 -3.94 -12.55
N ALA A 11 15.04 -2.88 -13.03
CA ALA A 11 14.82 -1.53 -12.53
C ALA A 11 13.38 -1.05 -12.78
N VAL A 12 12.83 -1.31 -13.98
CA VAL A 12 11.44 -0.96 -14.31
C VAL A 12 10.46 -1.74 -13.44
N ALA A 13 10.66 -3.05 -13.28
CA ALA A 13 9.81 -3.88 -12.43
C ALA A 13 9.82 -3.41 -10.96
N LEU A 14 10.99 -3.01 -10.44
CA LEU A 14 11.13 -2.49 -9.09
C LEU A 14 10.43 -1.13 -8.92
N LEU A 15 10.54 -0.24 -9.90
CA LEU A 15 9.83 1.05 -9.87
C LEU A 15 8.31 0.86 -9.92
N CYS A 16 7.82 0.04 -10.85
CA CYS A 16 6.39 -0.24 -10.97
C CYS A 16 5.85 -0.94 -9.71
N GLY A 17 6.56 -1.97 -9.22
CA GLY A 17 6.19 -2.67 -7.99
C GLY A 17 6.22 -1.76 -6.77
N GLY A 18 7.27 -0.93 -6.64
CA GLY A 18 7.41 0.02 -5.53
C GLY A 18 6.30 1.09 -5.52
N ILE A 19 5.92 1.61 -6.69
CA ILE A 19 4.80 2.55 -6.82
C ILE A 19 3.49 1.90 -6.38
N LEU A 20 3.22 0.66 -6.82
CA LEU A 20 2.02 -0.07 -6.42
C LEU A 20 1.98 -0.33 -4.90
N VAL A 21 3.13 -0.70 -4.30
CA VAL A 21 3.24 -0.89 -2.84
C VAL A 21 2.99 0.43 -2.09
N LEU A 22 3.58 1.53 -2.55
CA LEU A 22 3.37 2.85 -1.94
C LEU A 22 1.90 3.26 -1.99
N PHE A 23 1.22 3.04 -3.11
CA PHE A 23 -0.21 3.31 -3.21
C PHE A 23 -1.04 2.38 -2.31
N THR A 24 -0.71 1.09 -2.21
CA THR A 24 -1.43 0.20 -1.27
C THR A 24 -1.25 0.57 0.20
N ASP A 25 -0.06 1.00 0.64
CA ASP A 25 0.16 1.41 2.05
C ASP A 25 -0.59 2.71 2.37
N ILE A 26 -0.65 3.63 1.39
CA ILE A 26 -1.43 4.88 1.50
C ILE A 26 -2.92 4.57 1.51
N GLU A 27 -3.42 3.70 0.64
CA GLU A 27 -4.83 3.31 0.62
C GLU A 27 -5.24 2.66 1.94
N VAL A 28 -4.44 1.72 2.47
CA VAL A 28 -4.72 1.08 3.76
C VAL A 28 -4.70 2.11 4.89
N LYS A 29 -3.70 3.01 4.95
CA LYS A 29 -3.67 4.08 5.96
C LYS A 29 -4.81 5.07 5.84
N VAL A 30 -5.26 5.39 4.63
CA VAL A 30 -6.41 6.29 4.43
C VAL A 30 -7.70 5.59 4.83
N VAL A 31 -7.86 4.31 4.48
CA VAL A 31 -9.00 3.48 4.89
C VAL A 31 -9.04 3.32 6.41
N GLU A 32 -7.89 3.07 7.05
CA GLU A 32 -7.76 2.98 8.51
C GLU A 32 -8.01 4.35 9.17
N TRP A 33 -7.53 5.45 8.60
CA TRP A 33 -7.80 6.78 9.14
C TRP A 33 -9.28 7.17 9.04
N VAL A 34 -9.95 6.84 7.93
CA VAL A 34 -11.38 7.11 7.74
C VAL A 34 -12.24 6.22 8.65
N ASN A 35 -11.93 4.92 8.73
CA ASN A 35 -12.78 3.96 9.45
C ASN A 35 -12.40 3.79 10.93
N CYS A 36 -11.14 4.00 11.30
CA CYS A 36 -10.58 3.71 12.63
C CYS A 36 -9.95 4.94 13.31
N GLY A 37 -9.96 6.11 12.65
CA GLY A 37 -9.38 7.35 13.18
C GLY A 37 -10.12 7.93 14.40
N PRO A 38 -9.69 9.10 14.91
CA PRO A 38 -10.17 9.66 16.18
C PRO A 38 -11.67 10.01 16.23
N LEU A 39 -12.34 10.03 15.08
CA LEU A 39 -13.79 10.25 14.96
C LEU A 39 -14.59 8.95 14.72
N ALA A 40 -13.92 7.80 14.66
CA ALA A 40 -14.57 6.51 14.44
C ALA A 40 -15.46 6.14 15.64
N ILE A 41 -16.71 5.82 15.32
CA ILE A 41 -17.70 5.30 16.27
C ILE A 41 -17.23 3.95 16.84
N GLN A 42 -17.52 3.69 18.13
CA GLN A 42 -17.02 2.53 18.88
C GLN A 42 -17.31 1.16 18.23
N ARG A 43 -18.30 1.05 17.33
CA ARG A 43 -18.65 -0.19 16.61
C ARG A 43 -17.63 -0.55 15.52
N GLU A 44 -17.09 0.45 14.84
CA GLU A 44 -16.06 0.30 13.80
C GLU A 44 -14.70 -0.10 14.41
N ARG A 45 -14.43 0.34 15.65
CA ARG A 45 -13.14 0.09 16.33
C ARG A 45 -12.90 -1.39 16.71
N ASP A 46 -13.94 -2.21 16.76
CA ASP A 46 -13.88 -3.64 17.10
C ASP A 46 -13.96 -4.54 15.85
N SER A 47 -13.92 -3.95 14.64
CA SER A 47 -13.87 -4.69 13.38
C SER A 47 -12.45 -5.17 13.09
N ASP A 48 -12.32 -6.33 12.43
CA ASP A 48 -11.01 -6.92 12.04
C ASP A 48 -10.13 -6.00 11.17
N ILE A 49 -10.72 -4.95 10.56
CA ILE A 49 -10.02 -3.91 9.79
C ILE A 49 -9.25 -2.94 10.71
N CYS A 50 -9.72 -2.73 11.94
CA CYS A 50 -9.21 -1.76 12.91
C CYS A 50 -8.48 -2.39 14.10
N ARG A 51 -8.22 -3.71 14.06
CA ARG A 51 -7.64 -4.50 15.15
C ARG A 51 -6.12 -4.63 15.07
#